data_AF-A0A7J9HZA0-F1
#
_entry.id   AF-A0A7J9HZA0-F1
#
_cell.length_a   1.000
_cell.length_b   1.000
_cell.length_c   1.000
_cell.angle_alpha   90.00
_cell.angle_beta   90.00
_cell.angle_gamma   90.00
#
_symmetry.space_group_name_H-M   'P 1'
#
loop_
_entity.id
_entity.type
_entity.pdbx_description
1 polymer ?
#
loop_
_entity_poly.entity_id
_entity_poly.type
_entity_poly.pdbx_seq_one_letter_code
_entity_poly.pdbx_strand_id
1 'polypeptide(L)' 'MGYNRNLGKCSIFDAKLWSILDGLTLIQNRSYDGVKIQSDNVKAVKAIQDSSPTSLPSLNVFITCWET' A
#
# COMPACT_ATOMS: atom_id res chain seq x y z
N MET A 1 -4.90 2.22 -17.67
CA MET A 1 -5.33 0.90 -17.15
C MET A 1 -5.42 0.99 -15.63
N GLY A 2 -6.49 0.50 -15.01
CA GLY A 2 -6.73 0.63 -13.57
C GLY A 2 -6.78 -0.73 -12.87
N TYR A 3 -6.31 -0.77 -11.63
CA TYR A 3 -6.42 -1.94 -10.76
C TYR A 3 -7.70 -1.80 -9.92
N ASN A 4 -8.59 -2.81 -9.95
CA ASN A 4 -9.80 -2.83 -9.13
C ASN A 4 -9.98 -4.25 -8.56
N ARG A 5 -10.14 -4.35 -7.25
CA ARG A 5 -10.45 -5.59 -6.54
C ARG A 5 -11.74 -5.40 -5.74
N ASN A 6 -12.70 -6.31 -5.94
CA ASN A 6 -13.95 -6.30 -5.19
C ASN A 6 -13.70 -6.85 -3.78
N LEU A 7 -13.80 -5.98 -2.77
CA LEU A 7 -13.65 -6.33 -1.35
C LEU A 7 -14.99 -6.63 -0.66
N GLY A 8 -16.11 -6.56 -1.37
CA GLY A 8 -17.44 -6.74 -0.80
C GLY A 8 -17.80 -5.61 0.19
N LYS A 9 -18.41 -5.98 1.32
CA LYS A 9 -18.79 -5.01 2.38
C LYS A 9 -17.58 -4.70 3.24
N CYS A 10 -17.01 -3.51 3.07
CA CYS A 10 -15.89 -3.01 3.88
C CYS A 10 -16.02 -1.50 4.09
N SER A 11 -15.32 -0.96 5.10
CA SER A 11 -15.25 0.49 5.27
C SER A 11 -14.31 1.09 4.22
N ILE A 12 -14.43 2.40 3.96
CA ILE A 12 -13.52 3.11 3.05
C ILE A 12 -12.08 3.01 3.56
N PHE A 13 -11.88 3.03 4.88
CA PHE A 13 -10.56 2.89 5.48
C PHE A 13 -9.96 1.51 5.18
N ASP A 14 -10.73 0.44 5.44
CA ASP A 14 -10.29 -0.93 5.18
C ASP A 14 -10.01 -1.14 3.69
N ALA A 15 -10.86 -0.61 2.82
CA ALA A 15 -10.67 -0.71 1.37
C ALA A 15 -9.35 -0.09 0.93
N LYS A 16 -9.01 1.10 1.44
CA LYS A 16 -7.76 1.78 1.12
C LYS A 16 -6.54 1.07 1.72
N LEU A 17 -6.65 0.57 2.95
CA LEU A 17 -5.58 -0.20 3.59
C LEU A 17 -5.28 -1.49 2.82
N TRP A 18 -6.34 -2.25 2.48
CA TRP A 18 -6.22 -3.47 1.68
C TRP A 18 -5.62 -3.22 0.30
N SER A 19 -5.98 -2.12 -0.36
CA SER A 19 -5.41 -1.74 -1.66
C SER A 19 -3.88 -1.57 -1.58
N ILE A 20 -3.36 -0.94 -0.52
CA ILE A 20 -1.91 -0.77 -0.32
C ILE A 20 -1.23 -2.13 -0.06
N LEU A 21 -1.81 -2.97 0.80
CA LEU A 21 -1.29 -4.30 1.12
C LEU A 21 -1.26 -5.23 -0.09
N ASP A 22 -2.29 -5.18 -0.92
CA ASP A 22 -2.38 -5.95 -2.15
C ASP A 22 -1.35 -5.48 -3.18
N GLY A 23 -1.18 -4.16 -3.30
CA GLY A 23 -0.11 -3.56 -4.10
C GLY A 23 1.27 -4.04 -3.66
N LEU A 24 1.55 -4.05 -2.35
CA LEU A 24 2.80 -4.59 -1.80
C LEU A 24 3.01 -6.06 -2.14
N THR A 25 1.98 -6.88 -1.98
CA THR A 25 2.01 -8.31 -2.32
C THR A 25 2.30 -8.51 -3.82
N LEU A 26 1.72 -7.67 -4.66
CA LEU A 26 1.91 -7.73 -6.11
C LEU A 26 3.34 -7.34 -6.52
N ILE A 27 3.91 -6.32 -5.87
CA ILE A 27 5.31 -5.90 -6.05
C ILE A 27 6.26 -7.04 -5.65
N GLN A 28 6.03 -7.66 -4.48
CA GLN A 28 6.81 -8.81 -4.01
C GLN A 28 6.75 -9.98 -4.98
N ASN A 29 5.54 -10.38 -5.40
CA ASN A 29 5.33 -11.52 -6.29
C ASN A 29 5.94 -11.32 -7.68
N ARG A 30 6.05 -10.08 -8.15
CA ARG A 30 6.67 -9.76 -9.45
C ARG A 30 8.14 -9.36 -9.33
N SER A 31 8.70 -9.38 -8.12
CA SER A 31 10.08 -8.97 -7.83
C SER A 31 10.40 -7.57 -8.40
N TYR A 32 9.42 -6.66 -8.36
CA TYR A 32 9.67 -5.27 -8.72
C TYR A 32 10.45 -4.59 -7.60
N ASP A 33 11.53 -3.90 -7.94
CA ASP A 33 12.30 -3.08 -7.02
C ASP A 33 12.09 -1.58 -7.33
N GLY A 34 12.21 -0.74 -6.31
CA GLY A 34 12.12 0.72 -6.45
C GLY A 34 10.72 1.26 -6.73
N VAL A 35 9.66 0.64 -6.18
CA VAL A 35 8.27 1.05 -6.44
C VAL A 35 7.80 2.11 -5.44
N LYS A 36 7.21 3.19 -5.95
CA LYS A 36 6.55 4.21 -5.13
C LYS A 36 5.04 3.97 -5.11
N ILE A 37 4.48 3.76 -3.91
CA ILE A 37 3.03 3.69 -3.69
C ILE A 37 2.57 5.07 -3.18
N GLN A 38 1.59 5.65 -3.86
CA GLN A 38 0.97 6.91 -3.45
C GLN A 38 -0.48 6.66 -3.02
N SER A 39 -0.88 7.24 -1.89
CA SER A 39 -2.23 7.12 -1.34
C SER A 39 -2.76 8.48 -0.89
N ASP A 40 -4.05 8.72 -1.04
CA ASP A 40 -4.76 9.92 -0.52
C ASP A 40 -5.16 9.78 0.95
N ASN A 41 -4.92 8.61 1.57
CA ASN A 41 -5.37 8.31 2.92
C ASN A 41 -4.20 8.22 3.90
N VAL A 42 -3.97 9.33 4.58
CA VAL A 42 -2.93 9.46 5.60
C VAL A 42 -3.04 8.43 6.72
N LYS A 43 -4.27 8.04 7.12
CA LYS A 43 -4.47 7.05 8.19
C LYS A 43 -4.00 5.67 7.75
N ALA A 44 -4.25 5.31 6.49
CA ALA A 44 -3.83 4.03 5.94
C ALA A 44 -2.30 3.98 5.78
N VAL A 45 -1.68 5.06 5.31
CA VAL A 45 -0.21 5.17 5.21
C VAL A 45 0.45 5.03 6.58
N LYS A 46 -0.06 5.74 7.60
CA LYS A 46 0.45 5.62 8.97
C LYS A 46 0.29 4.22 9.54
N ALA A 47 -0.89 3.60 9.38
CA ALA A 47 -1.13 2.24 9.87
C ALA A 47 -0.12 1.23 9.28
N ILE A 48 0.25 1.36 8.00
CA ILE A 48 1.29 0.53 7.40
C ILE A 48 2.67 0.83 7.98
N GLN A 49 3.05 2.11 8.08
CA GLN A 49 4.35 2.52 8.63
C GLN A 49 4.54 2.09 10.09
N ASP A 50 3.49 2.21 10.91
CA ASP A 50 3.49 1.81 12.31
C ASP A 50 3.55 0.28 12.46
N SER A 51 3.00 -0.47 11.49
CA SER A 51 3.01 -1.93 11.49
C SER A 51 4.33 -2.54 11.00
N SER A 52 5.16 -1.78 10.29
CA SER A 52 6.43 -2.26 9.74
C SER A 52 7.59 -1.82 10.64
N PRO A 53 8.38 -2.75 11.23
CA PRO A 53 9.75 -2.39 11.57
C PRO A 53 10.45 -2.09 10.25
N THR A 54 10.94 -0.86 10.10
CA THR A 54 11.74 -0.36 8.98
C THR A 54 12.80 -1.37 8.54
N SER A 55 12.47 -2.28 7.61
CA SER A 55 13.35 -3.06 6.73
C SER A 55 12.60 -4.30 6.23
N LEU A 56 11.98 -4.19 5.06
CA LEU A 56 12.00 -5.32 4.13
C LEU A 56 13.33 -5.17 3.36
N PRO A 57 14.41 -5.86 3.76
CA PRO A 57 15.76 -5.60 3.23
C PRO A 57 15.93 -5.87 1.73
N SER A 58 14.89 -6.39 1.05
CA SER A 58 14.90 -6.75 -0.36
C SER A 58 13.89 -5.98 -1.23
N LEU A 59 13.19 -4.97 -0.70
CA LEU A 59 12.17 -4.24 -1.46
C LEU A 59 12.23 -2.74 -1.15
N ASN A 60 12.76 -1.93 -2.07
CA ASN A 60 12.74 -0.48 -1.95
C ASN A 60 11.33 0.06 -2.26
N VAL A 61 10.40 -0.06 -1.32
CA VAL A 61 9.05 0.49 -1.46
C VAL A 61 8.89 1.77 -0.65
N PHE A 62 8.54 2.85 -1.33
CA PHE A 62 8.23 4.14 -0.71
C PHE A 62 6.73 4.36 -0.71
N ILE A 63 6.11 4.35 0.46
CA ILE A 63 4.68 4.64 0.63
C ILE A 63 4.54 6.09 1.09
N THR A 64 3.89 6.92 0.27
CA THR A 64 3.70 8.36 0.56
C THR A 64 2.24 8.75 0.50
N CYS A 65 1.82 9.65 1.39
CA CYS A 65 0.53 10.33 1.27
C CYS A 65 0.69 11.59 0.41
N TRP A 66 -0.26 11.88 -0.48
CA TRP A 66 -0.39 13.24 -1.04
C TRP A 66 -1.37 14.03 -0.19
N GLU A 67 -1.09 15.32 -0.01
CA GLU A 67 -2.05 16.30 0.51
C GLU A 67 -2.65 17.02 -0.70
N THR A 68 -3.97 17.19 -0.70
CA THR A 68 -4.68 18.05 -1.67
C THR A 68 -4.92 19.41 -1.05
#